data_AF-A0A7J6DAX2-F1
#
_entry.id   AF-A0A7J6DAX2-F1
#
_cell.length_a   1.000
_cell.length_b   1.000
_cell.length_c   1.000
_cell.angle_alpha   90.00
_cell.angle_beta   90.00
_cell.angle_gamma   90.00
#
_symmetry.space_group_name_H-M   'P 1'
#
loop_
_entity.id
_entity.type
_entity.pdbx_description
1 polymer ?
#
loop_
_entity_poly.entity_id
_entity_poly.type
_entity_poly.pdbx_seq_one_letter_code
_entity_poly.pdbx_strand_id
1 'polypeptide(L)' 'MLSLKIFQWHLRKTHKDLSNSEMEDADRLKTVDKMVDLFGEEAVKNMVAILREMNKNNQAKQLEDNHKQGAL' A
#
# COMPACT_ATOMS: atom_id res chain seq x y z
N MET A 1 -11.17 -10.13 -2.57
CA MET A 1 -10.15 -11.00 -1.93
C MET A 1 -8.85 -11.08 -2.74
N LEU A 2 -8.88 -11.35 -4.05
CA LEU A 2 -7.67 -11.37 -4.92
C LEU A 2 -6.89 -10.04 -4.95
N SER A 3 -7.58 -8.90 -4.98
CA SER A 3 -6.92 -7.59 -5.08
C SER A 3 -6.04 -7.24 -3.88
N LEU A 4 -6.42 -7.64 -2.65
CA LEU A 4 -5.60 -7.40 -1.46
C LEU A 4 -4.36 -8.30 -1.46
N LYS A 5 -4.51 -9.59 -1.77
CA LYS A 5 -3.38 -10.53 -1.84
C LYS A 5 -2.34 -10.10 -2.88
N ILE A 6 -2.78 -9.59 -4.03
CA ILE A 6 -1.89 -9.05 -5.08
C ILE A 6 -1.20 -7.78 -4.58
N PHE A 7 -1.92 -6.85 -3.96
CA PHE A 7 -1.32 -5.65 -3.36
C PHE A 7 -0.24 -6.01 -2.33
N GLN A 8 -0.53 -6.95 -1.43
CA GLN A 8 0.41 -7.42 -0.42
C GLN A 8 1.62 -8.13 -1.06
N TRP A 9 1.43 -8.83 -2.18
CA TRP A 9 2.53 -9.42 -2.94
C TRP A 9 3.49 -8.36 -3.50
N HIS A 10 2.96 -7.29 -4.10
CA HIS A 10 3.77 -6.15 -4.54
C HIS A 10 4.48 -5.48 -3.36
N LEU A 11 3.78 -5.25 -2.25
CA LEU A 11 4.35 -4.67 -1.03
C LEU A 11 5.55 -5.48 -0.50
N ARG A 12 5.44 -6.81 -0.42
CA ARG A 12 6.55 -7.71 -0.02
C ARG A 12 7.70 -7.71 -1.02
N LYS A 13 7.42 -7.54 -2.30
CA LYS A 13 8.48 -7.42 -3.32
C LYS A 13 9.30 -6.15 -3.13
N THR A 14 8.64 -5.05 -2.74
CA THR A 14 9.30 -3.78 -2.43
C THR A 14 10.09 -3.86 -1.12
N HIS A 15 9.61 -4.63 -0.13
CA HIS A 15 10.26 -4.80 1.18
C HIS A 15 10.55 -6.25 1.49
N LYS A 16 11.80 -6.66 1.24
CA LYS A 16 12.28 -8.02 1.52
C LYS A 16 12.21 -8.43 3.00
N ASP A 17 12.11 -7.45 3.90
CA ASP A 17 12.06 -7.68 5.34
C ASP A 17 10.65 -8.01 5.86
N LEU A 18 9.61 -7.87 5.03
CA LEU A 18 8.26 -8.30 5.37
C LEU A 18 8.16 -9.82 5.26
N SER A 19 7.93 -10.49 6.38
CA SER A 19 7.74 -11.94 6.36
C SER A 19 6.41 -12.30 5.70
N ASN A 20 6.38 -13.43 4.98
CA ASN A 20 5.15 -13.94 4.38
C ASN A 20 4.07 -14.20 5.45
N SER A 21 4.47 -14.68 6.63
CA SER A 21 3.59 -14.96 7.76
C SER A 21 2.91 -13.71 8.33
N GLU A 22 3.58 -12.56 8.35
CA GLU A 22 2.96 -11.31 8.84
C GLU A 22 1.83 -10.81 7.93
N MET A 23 1.87 -11.17 6.64
CA MET A 23 0.93 -10.68 5.62
C MET A 23 -0.16 -11.69 5.24
N GLU A 24 -0.05 -12.96 5.68
CA GLU A 24 -0.95 -14.05 5.28
C GLU A 24 -2.39 -13.82 5.75
N ASP A 25 -2.55 -13.29 6.97
CA ASP A 25 -3.83 -12.96 7.61
C ASP A 25 -4.07 -11.45 7.77
N ALA A 26 -3.24 -10.62 7.13
CA ALA A 26 -3.38 -9.17 7.20
C ALA A 26 -4.62 -8.74 6.40
N ASP A 27 -5.55 -8.08 7.08
CA ASP A 27 -6.64 -7.37 6.41
C ASP A 27 -6.16 -6.01 5.87
N ARG A 28 -7.10 -5.22 5.34
CA ARG A 28 -6.78 -3.91 4.77
C ARG A 28 -6.20 -2.95 5.82
N LEU A 29 -6.71 -2.95 7.05
CA LEU A 29 -6.26 -2.02 8.09
C LEU A 29 -4.86 -2.41 8.56
N LYS A 30 -4.65 -3.69 8.88
CA LYS A 30 -3.31 -4.20 9.23
C LYS A 30 -2.27 -3.93 8.13
N THR A 31 -2.68 -4.03 6.87
CA THR A 31 -1.79 -3.71 5.74
C THR A 31 -1.44 -2.23 5.71
N VAL A 32 -2.39 -1.33 5.98
CA VAL A 32 -2.14 0.12 6.04
C VAL A 32 -1.25 0.47 7.24
N ASP A 33 -1.55 -0.06 8.42
CA ASP A 33 -0.75 0.15 9.63
C ASP A 33 0.70 -0.26 9.39
N LYS A 34 0.92 -1.44 8.81
CA LYS A 34 2.26 -1.92 8.47
C LYS A 34 2.98 -1.01 7.46
N MET A 35 2.25 -0.43 6.50
CA MET A 35 2.85 0.54 5.58
C MET A 35 3.22 1.84 6.29
N VAL A 36 2.39 2.34 7.21
CA VAL A 36 2.74 3.54 7.99
C VAL A 36 3.95 3.25 8.87
N ASP A 37 4.03 2.09 9.51
CA ASP A 37 5.18 1.69 10.32
C ASP A 37 6.48 1.59 9.52
N LEU A 38 6.41 1.08 8.29
CA LEU A 38 7.59 0.89 7.43
C LEU A 38 8.05 2.16 6.72
N PHE A 39 7.11 3.01 6.32
CA PHE A 39 7.38 4.12 5.40
C PHE A 39 7.14 5.50 5.99
N GLY A 40 6.46 5.59 7.14
CA GLY A 40 6.04 6.86 7.72
C GLY A 40 5.28 7.73 6.71
N GLU A 41 5.76 8.95 6.52
CA GLU A 41 5.17 9.93 5.59
C GLU A 41 5.18 9.45 4.12
N GLU A 42 6.12 8.57 3.75
CA GLU A 42 6.22 8.03 2.39
C GLU A 42 5.24 6.88 2.13
N ALA A 43 4.44 6.47 3.12
CA ALA A 43 3.49 5.37 2.99
C ALA A 43 2.50 5.60 1.84
N VAL A 44 1.99 6.83 1.70
CA VAL A 44 1.02 7.17 0.65
C VAL A 44 1.65 7.05 -0.75
N LYS A 45 2.88 7.53 -0.94
CA LYS A 45 3.59 7.40 -2.23
C LYS A 45 3.80 5.93 -2.61
N ASN A 46 4.18 5.09 -1.65
CA ASN A 46 4.34 3.65 -1.87
C ASN A 46 3.01 2.98 -2.23
N MET A 47 1.91 3.33 -1.55
CA MET A 47 0.57 2.83 -1.91
C MET A 47 0.17 3.23 -3.33
N VAL A 48 0.42 4.48 -3.72
CA VAL A 48 0.13 4.98 -5.07
C VAL A 48 0.93 4.21 -6.12
N ALA A 49 2.22 3.95 -5.87
CA ALA A 49 3.06 3.17 -6.77
C ALA A 49 2.53 1.75 -6.98
N ILE A 50 2.21 1.03 -5.89
CA ILE A 50 1.66 -0.33 -5.96
C ILE A 50 0.32 -0.35 -6.70
N LEU A 51 -0.56 0.63 -6.45
CA LEU A 51 -1.84 0.73 -7.17
C LEU A 51 -1.62 0.92 -8.68
N ARG A 52 -0.61 1.68 -9.10
CA ARG A 52 -0.25 1.83 -10.52
C ARG A 52 0.29 0.54 -11.12
N GLU A 53 1.14 -0.20 -10.41
CA GLU A 53 1.60 -1.52 -10.84
C GLU A 53 0.46 -2.52 -11.04
N MET A 54 -0.62 -2.37 -10.25
CA MET A 54 -1.85 -3.16 -10.37
C MET A 54 -2.84 -2.61 -11.40
N ASN A 55 -2.46 -1.61 -12.20
CA ASN A 55 -3.35 -0.89 -13.14
C ASN A 55 -4.59 -0.25 -12.48
N LYS A 56 -4.54 0.05 -11.19
CA LYS A 56 -5.59 0.75 -10.42
C LYS A 56 -5.39 2.27 -10.46
N ASN A 57 -5.15 2.81 -11.66
CA ASN A 57 -4.75 4.19 -11.87
C ASN A 57 -5.74 5.22 -11.30
N ASN A 58 -7.05 4.97 -11.40
CA ASN A 58 -8.06 5.85 -10.83
C ASN A 58 -7.97 5.92 -9.30
N GLN A 59 -7.77 4.77 -8.64
CA GLN A 59 -7.63 4.69 -7.18
C GLN A 59 -6.32 5.34 -6.73
N ALA A 60 -5.24 5.13 -7.49
CA ALA A 60 -3.95 5.78 -7.25
C ALA A 60 -4.07 7.31 -7.33
N LYS A 61 -4.74 7.83 -8.36
CA LYS A 61 -4.97 9.26 -8.53
C LYS A 61 -5.81 9.84 -7.39
N GLN A 62 -6.93 9.20 -7.05
CA GLN A 62 -7.78 9.65 -5.94
C GLN A 62 -7.02 9.69 -4.61
N LEU A 63 -6.21 8.67 -4.32
CA LEU A 63 -5.39 8.62 -3.11
C LEU A 63 -4.35 9.75 -3.08
N GLU A 64 -3.68 10.00 -4.21
CA GLU A 64 -2.69 11.06 -4.35
C GLU A 64 -3.33 12.45 -4.19
N ASP A 65 -4.47 12.69 -4.83
CA ASP A 65 -5.19 13.97 -4.77
C ASP A 65 -5.71 14.25 -3.35
N ASN A 66 -6.30 13.26 -2.68
CA ASN A 66 -6.77 13.39 -1.30
C ASN A 66 -5.62 13.71 -0.32
N HIS A 67 -4.45 13.08 -0.51
CA HIS A 67 -3.30 13.32 0.34
C HIS A 67 -2.73 14.73 0.18
N LYS A 68 -2.71 15.25 -1.06
CA LYS A 68 -2.32 16.65 -1.33
C LYS A 68 -3.31 17.65 -0.74
N GLN A 69 -4.61 17.33 -0.75
CA GLN A 69 -5.65 18.19 -0.18
C GLN A 69 -5.65 18.22 1.36
N GLY A 70 -5.23 17.13 2.01
CA GLY A 70 -5.08 17.07 3.48
C GLY A 70 -3.73 17.57 4.00
N ALA A 71 -2.78 17.89 3.12
CA ALA A 71 -1.47 18.46 3.45
C ALA A 71 -1.45 20.01 3.35
N LEU A 72 -2.60 20.64 3.07
CA LEU A 72 -2.87 22.08 3.09
C LEU A 72 -3.62 22.44 4.37
#